data_AF-G3HNS7-F1
#
_entry.id   AF-G3HNS7-F1
#
_cell.length_a   1.000
_cell.length_b   1.000
_cell.length_c   1.000
_cell.angle_alpha   90.00
_cell.angle_beta   90.00
_cell.angle_gamma   90.00
#
_symmetry.space_group_name_H-M   'P 1'
#
loop_
_entity.id
_entity.type
_entity.pdbx_description
1 polymer ?
#
loop_
_entity_poly.entity_id
_entity_poly.type
_entity_poly.pdbx_seq_one_letter_code
_entity_poly.pdbx_strand_id
1 'polypeptide(L)'
;MPTGVQERVSLAHHLLPELWDWGVALVTFNGSSQEQRYTTLAVWPYIEQCTKVASPMLLFGNRDILSFEDANSAMQMGVEGVMIAGGALLKPWLLTEIKEQKHWDIWSSEQLDSLRDFTH
;
A
#
# COMPACT_ATOMS: atom_id res chain seq x y z
N MET A 1 6.24 0.88 -7.43
CA MET A 1 7.53 1.60 -7.47
C MET A 1 7.76 2.35 -6.16
N PRO A 2 9.01 2.52 -5.70
CA PRO A 2 9.37 3.42 -4.60
C PRO A 2 9.32 4.89 -5.02
N THR A 3 9.46 5.81 -4.05
CA THR A 3 9.50 7.27 -4.30
C THR A 3 10.73 7.71 -5.12
N GLY A 4 11.80 6.92 -5.06
CA GLY A 4 13.09 7.12 -5.68
C GLY A 4 14.08 6.07 -5.17
N VAL A 5 15.34 6.15 -5.59
CA VAL A 5 16.40 5.27 -5.06
C VAL A 5 16.85 5.74 -3.68
N GLN A 6 17.10 7.04 -3.55
CA GLN A 6 17.63 7.68 -2.34
C GLN A 6 16.53 8.34 -1.51
N GLU A 7 16.68 8.33 -0.19
CA GLU A 7 15.66 8.83 0.75
C GLU A 7 15.28 10.31 0.55
N ARG A 8 16.24 11.15 0.16
CA ARG A 8 16.04 12.60 0.03
C ARG A 8 15.80 13.07 -1.41
N VAL A 9 15.75 12.13 -2.35
CA VAL A 9 15.65 12.41 -3.78
C VAL A 9 14.44 11.67 -4.33
N SER A 10 13.28 12.31 -4.19
CA SER A 10 12.03 11.79 -4.71
C SER A 10 11.91 12.12 -6.20
N LEU A 11 11.92 11.09 -7.05
CA LEU A 11 11.91 11.25 -8.52
C LEU A 11 10.61 10.76 -9.16
N ALA A 12 9.78 10.02 -8.41
CA ALA A 12 8.58 9.41 -8.96
C ALA A 12 7.64 10.40 -9.66
N HIS A 13 7.46 11.60 -9.12
CA HIS A 13 6.59 12.62 -9.72
C HIS A 13 7.04 13.07 -11.12
N HIS A 14 8.33 12.93 -11.46
CA HIS A 14 8.80 13.18 -12.83
C HIS A 14 8.55 12.00 -13.77
N LEU A 15 8.60 10.77 -13.26
CA LEU A 15 8.44 9.55 -14.05
C LEU A 15 6.97 9.18 -14.32
N LEU A 16 6.06 9.54 -13.42
CA LEU A 16 4.64 9.16 -13.52
C LEU A 16 3.98 9.61 -14.84
N PRO A 17 4.18 10.83 -15.35
CA PRO A 17 3.67 11.23 -16.66
C PRO A 17 4.26 10.43 -17.82
N GLU A 18 5.56 10.14 -17.78
CA GLU A 18 6.22 9.33 -18.82
C GLU A 18 5.66 7.90 -18.87
N LEU A 19 5.39 7.31 -17.71
CA LEU A 19 4.78 5.98 -17.63
C LEU A 19 3.38 5.95 -18.26
N TRP A 20 2.59 7.00 -18.07
CA TRP A 20 1.32 7.15 -18.75
C TRP A 20 1.50 7.22 -20.27
N ASP A 21 2.45 8.03 -20.75
CA ASP A 21 2.76 8.15 -22.18
C ASP A 21 3.26 6.81 -22.78
N TRP A 22 3.88 5.96 -21.97
CA TRP A 22 4.28 4.60 -22.35
C TRP A 22 3.13 3.58 -22.31
N GLY A 23 1.92 4.00 -21.94
CA GLY A 23 0.71 3.19 -21.92
C GLY A 23 0.46 2.42 -20.62
N VAL A 24 1.12 2.80 -19.53
CA VAL A 24 0.82 2.22 -18.21
C VAL A 24 -0.53 2.73 -17.72
N ALA A 25 -1.44 1.81 -17.38
CA ALA A 25 -2.79 2.15 -16.90
C ALA A 25 -2.89 2.30 -15.38
N LEU A 26 -2.01 1.62 -14.63
CA LEU A 26 -2.01 1.60 -13.17
C LEU A 26 -0.60 1.45 -12.62
N VAL A 27 -0.30 2.24 -11.59
CA VAL A 27 0.92 2.14 -10.79
C VAL A 27 0.58 1.84 -9.35
N THR A 28 1.22 0.83 -8.77
CA THR A 28 1.27 0.71 -7.31
C THR A 28 2.47 1.45 -6.76
N PHE A 29 2.23 2.39 -5.85
CA PHE A 29 3.20 3.35 -5.36
C PHE A 29 3.51 3.13 -3.88
N ASN A 30 4.79 2.87 -3.59
CA ASN A 30 5.30 2.72 -2.25
C ASN A 30 5.84 4.07 -1.78
N GLY A 31 5.33 4.59 -0.66
CA GLY A 31 5.72 5.87 -0.07
C GLY A 31 7.13 5.93 0.52
N SER A 32 7.97 4.92 0.28
CA SER A 32 9.38 4.90 0.69
C SER A 32 10.30 4.79 -0.52
N SER A 33 11.51 5.32 -0.37
CA SER A 33 12.62 5.10 -1.29
C SER A 33 13.16 3.67 -1.20
N GLN A 34 13.96 3.27 -2.19
CA GLN A 34 14.59 1.95 -2.19
C GLN A 34 15.60 1.77 -1.05
N GLU A 35 16.37 2.83 -0.71
CA GLU A 35 17.32 2.82 0.40
C GLU A 35 16.65 2.68 1.77
N GLN A 36 15.50 3.33 1.96
CA GLN A 36 14.74 3.25 3.21
C GLN A 36 14.25 1.83 3.52
N ARG A 37 14.06 0.96 2.52
CA ARG A 37 13.58 -0.42 2.71
C ARG A 37 12.38 -0.49 3.67
N TYR A 38 12.59 -0.95 4.91
CA TYR A 38 11.61 -1.07 6.00
C TYR A 38 11.97 -0.25 7.25
N THR A 39 12.95 0.66 7.18
CA THR A 39 13.50 1.35 8.37
C THR A 39 12.69 2.57 8.81
N THR A 40 11.90 3.15 7.90
CA THR A 40 11.06 4.33 8.15
C THR A 40 9.64 4.10 7.68
N LEU A 41 8.68 4.90 8.14
CA LEU A 41 7.28 4.84 7.69
C LEU A 41 7.11 5.40 6.28
N ALA A 42 6.03 5.02 5.61
CA ALA A 42 5.66 5.55 4.30
C ALA A 42 5.34 7.06 4.37
N VAL A 43 5.82 7.82 3.38
CA VAL A 43 5.60 9.28 3.28
C VAL A 43 4.31 9.56 2.48
N TRP A 44 3.16 9.40 3.12
CA TRP A 44 1.83 9.59 2.52
C TRP A 44 1.59 10.98 1.90
N PRO A 45 2.05 12.11 2.45
CA PRO A 45 1.88 13.42 1.80
C PRO A 45 2.52 13.49 0.41
N TYR A 46 3.62 12.76 0.19
CA TYR A 46 4.25 12.69 -1.12
C TYR A 46 3.46 11.77 -2.08
N ILE A 47 2.78 10.74 -1.57
CA ILE A 47 1.84 9.93 -2.37
C ILE A 47 0.68 10.82 -2.86
N GLU A 48 0.12 11.66 -1.99
CA GLU A 48 -0.95 12.62 -2.36
C GLU A 48 -0.50 13.63 -3.42
N GLN A 49 0.77 14.05 -3.40
CA GLN A 49 1.34 14.86 -4.47
C GLN A 49 1.43 14.06 -5.79
N CYS A 50 1.85 12.80 -5.71
CA CYS A 50 2.03 11.95 -6.88
C CYS A 50 0.70 11.58 -7.56
N THR A 51 -0.39 11.41 -6.80
CA THR A 51 -1.72 11.12 -7.38
C THR A 51 -2.19 12.23 -8.32
N LYS A 52 -1.94 13.49 -7.94
CA LYS A 52 -2.26 14.68 -8.76
C LYS A 52 -1.50 14.70 -10.09
N VAL A 53 -0.26 14.22 -10.11
CA VAL A 53 0.60 14.20 -11.30
C VAL A 53 0.37 12.94 -12.15
N ALA A 54 -0.05 11.83 -11.54
CA ALA A 54 -0.31 10.58 -12.24
C ALA A 54 -1.58 10.65 -13.11
N SER A 55 -2.54 11.52 -12.79
CA SER A 55 -3.82 11.61 -13.52
C SER A 55 -3.60 11.78 -15.03
N PRO A 56 -4.26 10.98 -15.89
CA PRO A 56 -5.39 10.08 -15.58
C PRO A 56 -5.01 8.63 -15.23
N MET A 57 -3.72 8.29 -15.12
CA MET A 57 -3.26 6.97 -14.70
C MET A 57 -3.68 6.69 -13.24
N LEU A 58 -4.13 5.46 -12.97
CA LEU A 58 -4.51 5.05 -11.62
C LEU A 58 -3.27 4.85 -10.75
N LEU A 59 -3.32 5.30 -9.50
CA LEU A 59 -2.25 5.16 -8.54
C LEU A 59 -2.76 4.51 -7.25
N PHE A 60 -2.28 3.30 -6.99
CA PHE A 60 -2.59 2.58 -5.76
C PHE A 60 -1.52 2.85 -4.70
N GLY A 61 -1.93 3.30 -3.52
CA GLY A 61 -1.02 3.45 -2.38
C GLY A 61 -0.56 2.09 -1.85
N ASN A 62 0.65 2.00 -1.34
CA ASN A 62 1.18 0.78 -0.75
C ASN A 62 2.06 1.12 0.45
N ARG A 63 2.12 0.15 1.38
CA ARG A 63 2.93 0.08 2.61
C ARG A 63 2.19 0.52 3.86
N ASP A 64 2.52 -0.14 4.97
CA ASP A 64 2.04 0.15 6.33
C ASP A 64 0.51 0.13 6.52
N ILE A 65 -0.21 -0.65 5.70
CA ILE A 65 -1.65 -0.91 5.88
C ILE A 65 -1.82 -2.16 6.75
N LEU A 66 -2.12 -1.94 8.03
CA LEU A 66 -2.28 -3.01 9.03
C LEU A 66 -3.69 -3.05 9.62
N SER A 67 -4.55 -2.07 9.36
CA SER A 67 -5.96 -2.09 9.77
C SER A 67 -6.88 -1.50 8.69
N PHE A 68 -8.20 -1.56 8.93
CA PHE A 68 -9.16 -0.90 8.03
C PHE A 68 -9.07 0.63 8.14
N GLU A 69 -8.71 1.18 9.30
CA GLU A 69 -8.44 2.59 9.48
C GLU A 69 -7.23 3.04 8.67
N ASP A 70 -6.14 2.27 8.66
CA ASP A 70 -4.97 2.58 7.83
C ASP A 70 -5.36 2.63 6.34
N ALA A 71 -6.16 1.67 5.89
CA ALA A 71 -6.67 1.65 4.52
C ALA A 71 -7.55 2.88 4.23
N ASN A 72 -8.44 3.26 5.16
CA ASN A 72 -9.29 4.44 5.02
C ASN A 72 -8.48 5.74 4.98
N SER A 73 -7.49 5.88 5.87
CA SER A 73 -6.58 7.02 5.90
C SER A 73 -5.75 7.11 4.62
N ALA A 74 -5.31 5.97 4.08
CA ALA A 74 -4.64 5.92 2.79
C ALA A 74 -5.55 6.39 1.64
N MET A 75 -6.80 5.92 1.59
CA MET A 75 -7.78 6.35 0.58
C MET A 75 -8.06 7.86 0.63
N GLN A 76 -8.01 8.48 1.83
CA GLN A 76 -8.16 9.93 2.00
C GLN A 76 -7.03 10.74 1.34
N MET A 77 -5.89 10.11 1.01
CA MET A 77 -4.76 10.74 0.29
C MET A 77 -4.98 10.80 -1.23
N GLY A 78 -6.17 10.42 -1.71
CA GLY A 78 -6.54 10.52 -3.13
C GLY A 78 -5.98 9.42 -4.02
N VAL A 79 -5.60 8.28 -3.45
CA VAL A 79 -5.28 7.05 -4.21
C VAL A 79 -6.57 6.32 -4.60
N GLU A 80 -6.58 5.65 -5.75
CA GLU A 80 -7.76 4.90 -6.20
C GLU A 80 -7.91 3.52 -5.53
N GLY A 81 -6.87 3.08 -4.83
CA GLY A 81 -6.86 1.83 -4.09
C GLY A 81 -5.60 1.67 -3.26
N VAL A 82 -5.56 0.61 -2.46
CA VAL A 82 -4.37 0.22 -1.70
C VAL A 82 -3.91 -1.19 -2.07
N MET A 83 -2.60 -1.38 -2.18
CA MET A 83 -1.99 -2.71 -2.24
C MET A 83 -1.51 -3.09 -0.84
N ILE A 84 -1.83 -4.33 -0.44
CA ILE A 84 -1.53 -4.87 0.88
C ILE A 84 -0.70 -6.13 0.70
N ALA A 85 0.47 -6.18 1.34
CA ALA A 85 1.37 -7.34 1.31
C ALA A 85 1.66 -7.85 2.72
N GLY A 86 2.52 -7.17 3.48
CA GLY A 86 2.90 -7.60 4.83
C GLY A 86 1.71 -7.71 5.80
N GLY A 87 0.76 -6.78 5.74
CA GLY A 87 -0.45 -6.82 6.55
C GLY A 87 -1.32 -8.05 6.28
N ALA A 88 -1.39 -8.52 5.03
CA ALA A 88 -2.14 -9.72 4.67
C ALA A 88 -1.47 -11.01 5.18
N LEU A 89 -0.14 -11.02 5.35
CA LEU A 89 0.57 -12.13 5.98
C LEU A 89 0.40 -12.12 7.51
N LEU A 90 0.43 -10.94 8.13
CA LEU A 90 0.26 -10.78 9.57
C LEU A 90 -1.18 -11.10 10.00
N LYS A 91 -2.16 -10.65 9.23
CA LYS A 91 -3.59 -10.86 9.44
C LYS A 91 -4.22 -11.31 8.13
N PRO A 92 -4.32 -12.64 7.87
CA PRO A 92 -4.99 -13.17 6.67
C PRO A 92 -6.42 -12.65 6.47
N TRP A 93 -7.09 -12.27 7.56
CA TRP A 93 -8.44 -11.70 7.56
C TRP A 93 -8.48 -10.16 7.41
N LEU A 94 -7.35 -9.47 7.22
CA LEU A 94 -7.30 -8.00 7.09
C LEU A 94 -8.20 -7.48 5.96
N LEU A 95 -8.32 -8.22 4.86
CA LEU A 95 -9.24 -7.85 3.78
C LEU A 95 -10.71 -7.89 4.23
N THR A 96 -11.05 -8.80 5.14
CA THR A 96 -12.37 -8.86 5.77
C THR A 96 -12.57 -7.68 6.71
N GLU A 97 -11.57 -7.29 7.51
CA GLU A 97 -11.64 -6.08 8.34
C GLU A 97 -11.90 -4.83 7.49
N ILE A 98 -11.19 -4.69 6.36
CA ILE A 98 -11.35 -3.57 5.42
C ILE A 98 -12.74 -3.59 4.79
N LYS A 99 -13.20 -4.76 4.33
CA LYS A 99 -14.52 -4.90 3.69
C LYS A 99 -15.66 -4.59 4.67
N GLU A 100 -15.54 -5.04 5.91
CA GLU A 100 -16.59 -4.92 6.93
C GLU A 100 -16.45 -3.69 7.82
N GLN A 101 -15.36 -2.93 7.68
CA GLN A 101 -15.06 -1.72 8.45
C GLN A 101 -15.11 -1.96 9.96
N LYS A 102 -14.51 -3.08 10.39
CA LYS A 102 -14.45 -3.48 11.80
C LYS A 102 -13.19 -4.28 12.10
N HIS A 103 -12.69 -4.16 13.34
CA HIS A 103 -11.66 -5.06 13.83
C HIS A 103 -12.22 -6.47 14.04
N TRP A 104 -11.43 -7.46 13.68
CA TRP A 104 -11.71 -8.86 13.95
C TRP A 104 -10.73 -9.35 15.01
N ASP A 105 -11.27 -9.70 16.17
CA ASP A 105 -10.51 -10.35 17.23
C ASP A 105 -10.72 -11.87 17.10
N ILE A 106 -9.72 -12.55 16.55
CA ILE A 106 -9.76 -14.00 16.29
C ILE A 106 -9.01 -14.69 17.43
N TRP A 107 -9.59 -15.77 17.95
CA TRP A 107 -8.94 -16.54 19.00
C TRP A 107 -7.68 -17.21 18.47
N SER A 108 -6.63 -17.30 19.30
CA SER A 108 -5.36 -17.91 18.89
C SER A 108 -5.50 -19.34 18.38
N SER A 109 -6.49 -20.09 18.86
CA SER A 109 -6.82 -21.43 18.35
C SER A 109 -7.34 -21.41 16.92
N GLU A 110 -8.24 -20.49 16.58
CA GLU A 110 -8.81 -20.35 15.24
C GLU A 110 -7.74 -19.89 14.24
N GLN A 111 -6.84 -18.98 14.67
CA GLN A 111 -5.67 -18.60 13.88
C GLN A 111 -4.76 -19.81 13.63
N LEU A 112 -4.49 -20.62 14.65
CA LEU A 112 -3.67 -21.82 14.52
C LEU A 112 -4.32 -22.84 13.58
N ASP A 113 -5.64 -23.03 13.67
CA ASP A 113 -6.37 -23.93 12.80
C ASP A 113 -6.28 -23.49 11.33
N SER A 114 -6.41 -22.19 11.06
CA SER A 114 -6.23 -21.63 9.71
C SER A 114 -4.82 -21.86 9.14
N LEU A 115 -3.79 -21.95 9.98
CA LEU A 115 -2.41 -22.23 9.54
C LEU A 115 -2.20 -23.71 9.22
N ARG A 116 -2.97 -24.63 9.82
CA ARG A 116 -2.84 -26.08 9.59
C ARG A 116 -3.17 -26.45 8.14
N ASP A 117 -4.05 -25.69 7.49
CA ASP A 117 -4.43 -25.87 6.08
C ASP A 117 -3.23 -25.83 5.11
N PHE A 118 -2.10 -25.23 5.53
CA PHE A 118 -0.88 -25.09 4.73
C PHE A 118 0.22 -26.10 5.06
N THR A 119 -0.05 -27.11 5.89
CA THR A 119 0.97 -28.07 6.39
C THR A 119 0.94 -29.47 5.77
N HIS A 120 0.17 -29.64 4.68
CA HIS A 120 -0.03 -30.91 3.98
C HIS A 120 0.88 -31.10 2.76
#